data_AF-A0A194S7G3-F1
#
_entry.id   AF-A0A194S7G3-F1
#
_cell.length_a   1.000
_cell.length_b   1.000
_cell.length_c   1.000
_cell.angle_alpha   90.00
_cell.angle_beta   90.00
_cell.angle_gamma   90.00
#
_symmetry.space_group_name_H-M   'P 1'
#
loop_
_entity.id
_entity.type
_entity.pdbx_description
1 polymer ?
#
loop_
_entity_poly.entity_id
_entity_poly.type
_entity_poly.pdbx_seq_one_letter_code
_entity_poly.pdbx_strand_id
1 'polypeptide(L)'
;MRHIKASGLEIVRSKRLFWQERDAEQFYAEHQGRFYFPRLVQHATSGPFVALALCAPDAITRWRTLIGPTHVYKAQWERAETLRARYGLSDTRNGFHGSDSPSSAAKELAQIFDSWDVKWWLEQREKGEKLS
;
A
#
# COMPACT_ATOMS: atom_id res chain seq x y z
N MET A 1 -3.23 -11.21 4.34
CA MET A 1 -4.45 -11.49 3.54
C MET A 1 -5.72 -11.69 4.38
N ARG A 2 -5.74 -12.56 5.41
CA ARG A 2 -6.94 -12.77 6.25
C ARG A 2 -7.52 -11.48 6.84
N HIS A 3 -6.68 -10.63 7.45
CA HIS A 3 -7.09 -9.34 8.02
C HIS A 3 -7.68 -8.37 6.98
N ILE A 4 -7.17 -8.39 5.74
CA ILE A 4 -7.65 -7.54 4.64
C ILE A 4 -9.07 -7.93 4.26
N LYS A 5 -9.32 -9.23 4.04
CA LYS A 5 -10.67 -9.71 3.72
C LYS A 5 -11.65 -9.45 4.86
N ALA A 6 -11.21 -9.67 6.11
CA ALA A 6 -12.03 -9.43 7.30
C ALA A 6 -12.39 -7.95 7.50
N SER A 7 -11.60 -7.01 6.97
CA SER A 7 -11.89 -5.57 7.04
C SER A 7 -12.81 -5.07 5.93
N GLY A 8 -13.37 -5.97 5.11
CA GLY A 8 -14.21 -5.64 3.97
C GLY A 8 -13.46 -5.04 2.78
N LEU A 9 -12.13 -5.21 2.72
CA LEU A 9 -11.33 -4.84 1.55
C LEU A 9 -11.26 -6.03 0.59
N GLU A 10 -11.63 -5.79 -0.66
CA GLU A 10 -11.44 -6.73 -1.76
C GLU A 10 -10.03 -6.58 -2.34
N ILE A 11 -9.38 -7.71 -2.65
CA ILE A 11 -8.10 -7.71 -3.37
C ILE A 11 -8.43 -7.93 -4.85
N VAL A 12 -8.33 -6.89 -5.66
CA VAL A 12 -8.70 -6.93 -7.09
C VAL A 12 -7.52 -7.28 -7.99
N ARG A 13 -6.29 -7.04 -7.50
CA ARG A 13 -5.05 -7.48 -8.16
C ARG A 13 -3.96 -7.70 -7.12
N SER A 14 -3.07 -8.66 -7.36
CA SER A 14 -1.85 -8.84 -6.58
C SER A 14 -0.66 -9.19 -7.47
N LYS A 15 0.53 -8.75 -7.09
CA LYS A 15 1.80 -9.05 -7.78
C LYS A 15 2.90 -9.22 -6.73
N ARG A 16 3.62 -10.34 -6.78
CA ARG A 16 4.85 -10.52 -5.99
C ARG A 16 5.99 -9.87 -6.75
N LEU A 17 6.76 -9.04 -6.06
CA LEU A 17 7.80 -8.21 -6.66
C LEU A 17 9.12 -8.40 -5.91
N PHE A 18 10.19 -8.14 -6.64
CA PHE A 18 11.54 -8.01 -6.12
C PHE A 18 12.11 -6.76 -6.80
N TRP A 19 12.27 -5.67 -6.06
CA TRP A 19 12.73 -4.41 -6.62
C TRP A 19 14.25 -4.32 -6.61
N GLN A 20 14.78 -3.74 -7.68
CA GLN A 20 16.13 -3.18 -7.69
C GLN A 20 16.09 -1.77 -7.10
N GLU A 21 17.26 -1.22 -6.76
CA GLU A 21 17.39 0.14 -6.19
C GLU A 21 16.68 1.20 -7.04
N ARG A 22 16.91 1.17 -8.36
CA ARG A 22 16.26 2.07 -9.32
C ARG A 22 14.73 2.06 -9.23
N ASP A 23 14.11 0.89 -9.05
CA ASP A 23 12.65 0.78 -8.98
C ASP A 23 12.13 1.45 -7.70
N ALA A 24 12.80 1.20 -6.58
CA ALA A 24 12.46 1.78 -5.29
C ALA A 24 12.69 3.30 -5.26
N GLU A 25 13.79 3.80 -5.84
CA GLU A 25 14.06 5.23 -5.97
C GLU A 25 12.99 5.93 -6.81
N GLN A 26 12.61 5.33 -7.95
CA GLN A 26 11.57 5.87 -8.82
C GLN A 26 10.21 5.92 -8.12
N PHE A 27 9.89 4.90 -7.31
CA PHE A 27 8.66 4.85 -6.53
C PHE A 27 8.65 5.90 -5.41
N TYR A 28 9.78 6.08 -4.70
CA TYR A 28 9.90 7.02 -3.58
C TYR A 28 10.50 8.37 -3.97
N ALA A 29 10.46 8.76 -5.25
CA ALA A 29 11.10 9.97 -5.75
C ALA A 29 10.68 11.25 -4.99
N GLU A 30 9.45 11.32 -4.47
CA GLU A 30 8.95 12.44 -3.66
C GLU A 30 9.70 12.61 -2.32
N HIS A 31 10.42 11.58 -1.88
CA HIS A 31 11.24 11.58 -0.66
C HIS A 31 12.74 11.80 -0.94
N GLN A 32 13.16 11.98 -2.20
CA GLN A 32 14.55 12.20 -2.55
C GLN A 32 15.12 13.42 -1.80
N GLY A 33 16.34 13.28 -1.26
CA GLY A 33 16.99 14.31 -0.44
C GLY A 33 16.58 14.34 1.02
N ARG A 34 15.58 13.55 1.45
CA ARG A 34 15.28 13.36 2.88
C ARG A 34 16.33 12.46 3.53
N PHE A 35 16.72 12.74 4.77
CA PHE A 35 17.74 11.98 5.49
C PHE A 35 17.44 10.47 5.60
N TYR A 36 16.16 10.09 5.58
CA TYR A 36 15.70 8.70 5.67
C TYR A 36 15.58 8.00 4.31
N PHE A 37 15.70 8.71 3.19
CA PHE A 37 15.50 8.17 1.85
C PHE A 37 16.39 6.95 1.53
N PRO A 38 17.72 6.98 1.80
CA PRO A 38 18.57 5.82 1.53
C PRO A 38 18.12 4.56 2.28
N ARG A 39 17.67 4.72 3.54
CA ARG A 39 17.18 3.62 4.36
C ARG A 39 15.84 3.09 3.88
N LEU A 40 14.98 3.95 3.34
CA LEU A 40 13.70 3.57 2.74
C LEU A 40 13.91 2.72 1.49
N VAL A 41 14.80 3.16 0.59
CA VAL A 41 15.19 2.44 -0.62
C VAL A 41 15.81 1.09 -0.26
N GLN A 42 16.79 1.08 0.64
CA GLN A 42 17.43 -0.16 1.12
C GLN A 42 16.41 -1.16 1.72
N HIS A 43 15.41 -0.67 2.46
CA HIS A 43 14.39 -1.55 3.01
C HIS A 43 13.51 -2.14 1.91
N ALA A 44 13.08 -1.31 0.95
CA ALA A 44 12.21 -1.74 -0.14
C ALA A 44 12.88 -2.77 -1.08
N THR A 45 14.20 -2.76 -1.17
CA THR A 45 14.99 -3.73 -1.97
C THR A 45 15.56 -4.90 -1.16
N SER A 46 15.34 -4.94 0.16
CA SER A 46 15.92 -5.98 1.03
C SER A 46 15.34 -7.39 0.84
N GLY A 47 14.29 -7.53 0.03
CA GLY A 47 13.68 -8.81 -0.25
C GLY A 47 12.38 -8.71 -1.04
N PRO A 48 11.70 -9.85 -1.28
CA PRO A 48 10.45 -9.86 -2.01
C PRO A 48 9.31 -9.27 -1.18
N PHE A 49 8.40 -8.57 -1.84
CA PHE A 49 7.16 -8.07 -1.24
C PHE A 49 5.96 -8.34 -2.14
N VAL A 50 4.76 -8.10 -1.62
CA VAL A 50 3.51 -8.27 -2.37
C VAL A 50 2.82 -6.92 -2.50
N ALA A 51 2.63 -6.47 -3.72
CA ALA A 51 1.79 -5.33 -4.03
C ALA A 51 0.34 -5.77 -4.23
N LEU A 52 -0.59 -4.96 -3.74
CA LEU A 52 -2.02 -5.22 -3.79
C LEU A 52 -2.76 -4.00 -4.32
N ALA A 53 -3.67 -4.22 -5.27
CA ALA A 53 -4.75 -3.28 -5.56
C ALA A 53 -5.95 -3.67 -4.72
N LEU A 54 -6.42 -2.74 -3.88
CA LEU A 54 -7.52 -2.97 -2.94
C LEU A 54 -8.73 -2.12 -3.33
N CYS A 55 -9.92 -2.70 -3.22
CA CYS A 55 -11.19 -2.02 -3.54
C CYS A 55 -12.18 -2.16 -2.38
N ALA A 56 -12.85 -1.04 -2.07
CA ALA A 56 -13.99 -0.89 -1.16
C ALA A 56 -14.45 0.58 -1.21
N PRO A 57 -15.67 0.90 -0.76
CA PRO A 57 -15.99 2.25 -0.33
C PRO A 57 -14.96 2.73 0.70
N ASP A 58 -14.34 3.88 0.45
CA ASP A 58 -13.27 4.45 1.30
C ASP A 58 -12.03 3.52 1.46
N ALA A 59 -11.67 2.77 0.42
CA ALA A 59 -10.56 1.79 0.47
C ALA A 59 -9.26 2.33 1.08
N ILE A 60 -8.88 3.57 0.73
CA ILE A 60 -7.69 4.24 1.25
C ILE A 60 -7.78 4.39 2.77
N THR A 61 -8.86 5.01 3.26
CA THR A 61 -9.09 5.22 4.69
C THR A 61 -9.12 3.89 5.43
N ARG A 62 -9.87 2.91 4.91
CA ARG A 62 -9.97 1.56 5.52
C ARG A 62 -8.63 0.86 5.61
N TRP A 63 -7.84 0.89 4.53
CA TRP A 63 -6.51 0.31 4.52
C TRP A 63 -5.58 1.00 5.52
N ARG A 64 -5.58 2.34 5.56
CA ARG A 64 -4.77 3.12 6.49
C ARG A 64 -5.16 2.87 7.95
N THR A 65 -6.45 2.75 8.24
CA THR A 65 -6.95 2.36 9.57
C THR A 65 -6.51 0.94 9.94
N LEU A 66 -6.57 -0.01 9.00
CA LEU A 66 -6.16 -1.39 9.25
C LEU A 66 -4.65 -1.52 9.51
N ILE A 67 -3.80 -0.85 8.72
CA ILE A 67 -2.35 -0.90 8.92
C ILE A 67 -1.90 -0.12 10.15
N GLY A 68 -2.62 0.95 10.51
CA GLY A 68 -2.33 1.77 11.68
C GLY A 68 -1.24 2.83 11.46
N PRO A 69 -0.89 3.59 12.52
CA PRO A 69 0.11 4.65 12.47
C PRO A 69 1.46 4.20 11.90
N THR A 70 2.19 5.11 11.23
CA THR A 70 3.52 4.81 10.64
C THR A 70 4.53 4.37 11.69
N HIS A 71 4.50 4.99 12.87
CA HIS A 71 5.39 4.67 13.97
C HIS A 71 4.87 3.47 14.74
N VAL A 72 5.69 2.42 14.84
CA VAL A 72 5.27 1.12 15.39
C VAL A 72 4.92 1.25 16.87
N TYR A 73 5.71 1.99 17.64
CA TYR A 73 5.45 2.20 19.07
C TYR A 73 4.10 2.90 19.29
N LYS A 74 3.77 3.89 18.44
CA LYS A 74 2.50 4.61 18.49
C LYS A 74 1.35 3.69 18.14
N ALA A 75 1.52 2.86 17.10
CA ALA A 75 0.54 1.85 16.73
C ALA A 75 0.28 0.85 17.88
N GLN A 76 1.33 0.38 18.56
CA GLN A 76 1.21 -0.53 19.71
C GLN A 76 0.48 0.10 20.89
N TRP A 77 0.76 1.38 21.16
CA TRP A 77 0.17 2.09 22.29
C TRP A 77 -1.28 2.51 22.05
N GLU A 78 -1.60 3.00 20.84
CA GLU A 78 -2.95 3.50 20.53
C GLU A 78 -3.90 2.37 20.11
N ARG A 79 -3.43 1.44 19.28
CA ARG A 79 -4.25 0.43 18.59
C ARG A 79 -3.48 -0.85 18.28
N ALA A 80 -3.26 -1.66 19.32
CA ALA A 80 -2.48 -2.90 19.27
C ALA A 80 -3.02 -3.96 18.27
N GLU A 81 -4.26 -3.82 17.80
CA GLU A 81 -4.87 -4.67 16.79
C GLU A 81 -4.40 -4.38 15.35
N THR A 82 -3.83 -3.20 15.10
CA THR A 82 -3.39 -2.78 13.77
C THR A 82 -2.21 -3.61 13.26
N LEU A 83 -2.05 -3.69 11.93
CA LEU A 83 -1.03 -4.56 11.35
C LEU A 83 0.40 -4.10 11.67
N ARG A 84 0.68 -2.79 11.68
CA ARG A 84 1.99 -2.27 12.07
C ARG A 84 2.29 -2.52 13.54
N ALA A 85 1.29 -2.45 14.43
CA ALA A 85 1.48 -2.80 15.84
C ALA A 85 1.86 -4.27 16.03
N ARG A 86 1.22 -5.17 15.27
CA ARG A 86 1.39 -6.62 15.38
C ARG A 86 2.65 -7.15 14.71
N TYR A 87 3.04 -6.55 13.59
CA TYR A 87 4.07 -7.12 12.70
C TYR A 87 5.22 -6.16 12.38
N GLY A 88 5.11 -4.89 12.74
CA GLY A 88 6.16 -3.91 12.55
C GLY A 88 7.33 -4.16 13.51
N LEU A 89 8.56 -3.96 13.02
CA LEU A 89 9.78 -4.12 13.80
C LEU A 89 10.36 -2.77 14.23
N SER A 90 10.20 -1.74 13.38
CA SER A 90 10.65 -0.37 13.64
C SER A 90 9.92 0.60 12.70
N ASP A 91 10.12 1.90 12.88
CA ASP A 91 9.47 2.92 12.06
C ASP A 91 9.81 2.81 10.57
N THR A 92 11.04 2.42 10.24
CA THR A 92 11.45 2.19 8.85
C THR A 92 11.15 0.76 8.37
N ARG A 93 10.89 -0.18 9.28
CA ARG A 93 10.56 -1.58 9.00
C ARG A 93 9.19 -1.92 9.59
N ASN A 94 8.19 -1.12 9.25
CA ASN A 94 6.82 -1.29 9.75
C ASN A 94 6.01 -2.31 8.92
N GLY A 95 6.57 -2.81 7.82
CA GLY A 95 6.05 -3.93 7.03
C GLY A 95 4.93 -3.59 6.05
N PHE A 96 4.40 -2.36 6.05
CA PHE A 96 3.23 -2.00 5.23
C PHE A 96 3.33 -0.59 4.64
N HIS A 97 3.07 -0.49 3.34
CA HIS A 97 2.83 0.76 2.62
C HIS A 97 1.32 0.94 2.34
N GLY A 98 0.89 2.17 2.14
CA GLY A 98 -0.46 2.47 1.70
C GLY A 98 -0.56 3.92 1.25
N SER A 99 -1.07 4.11 0.04
CA SER A 99 -1.33 5.43 -0.54
C SER A 99 -2.17 6.29 0.40
N ASP A 100 -1.97 7.60 0.36
CA ASP A 100 -2.64 8.57 1.25
C ASP A 100 -3.81 9.31 0.59
N SER A 101 -3.88 9.29 -0.74
CA SER A 101 -4.89 9.98 -1.53
C SER A 101 -5.25 9.20 -2.81
N PRO A 102 -6.41 9.47 -3.44
CA PRO A 102 -6.77 8.85 -4.71
C PRO A 102 -5.74 9.10 -5.82
N SER A 103 -5.12 10.30 -5.83
CA SER A 103 -4.07 10.65 -6.81
C SER A 103 -2.82 9.80 -6.62
N SER A 104 -2.33 9.69 -5.38
CA SER A 104 -1.19 8.83 -5.04
C SER A 104 -1.50 7.38 -5.38
N ALA A 105 -2.68 6.87 -5.04
CA ALA A 105 -3.10 5.51 -5.35
C ALA A 105 -3.10 5.23 -6.86
N ALA A 106 -3.63 6.14 -7.68
CA ALA A 106 -3.63 5.98 -9.13
C ALA A 106 -2.20 5.93 -9.71
N LYS A 107 -1.32 6.82 -9.27
CA LYS A 107 0.09 6.84 -9.70
C LYS A 107 0.85 5.57 -9.28
N GLU A 108 0.77 5.21 -8.00
CA GLU A 108 1.45 4.05 -7.44
C GLU A 108 0.98 2.74 -8.09
N LEU A 109 -0.33 2.59 -8.31
CA LEU A 109 -0.88 1.41 -8.99
C LEU A 109 -0.41 1.33 -10.44
N ALA A 110 -0.36 2.45 -11.17
CA ALA A 110 0.13 2.48 -12.54
C ALA A 110 1.65 2.18 -12.65
N GLN A 111 2.45 2.57 -11.64
CA GLN A 111 3.87 2.23 -11.57
C GLN A 111 4.11 0.75 -11.29
N ILE A 112 3.23 0.09 -10.53
CA ILE A 112 3.41 -1.30 -10.10
C ILE A 112 2.78 -2.31 -11.08
N PHE A 113 1.58 -2.00 -11.55
CA PHE A 113 0.76 -2.87 -12.36
C PHE A 113 0.75 -2.34 -13.79
N ASP A 114 1.49 -3.02 -14.66
CA ASP A 114 1.57 -2.69 -16.08
C ASP A 114 0.16 -2.55 -16.68
N SER A 115 -0.03 -1.45 -17.43
CA SER A 115 -1.29 -1.09 -18.08
C SER A 115 -2.49 -0.93 -17.13
N TRP A 116 -2.27 -0.60 -15.86
CA TRP A 116 -3.37 -0.33 -14.92
C TRP A 116 -3.85 1.12 -15.00
N ASP A 117 -5.08 1.30 -15.49
CA ASP A 117 -5.82 2.55 -15.42
C ASP A 117 -6.96 2.42 -14.41
N VAL A 118 -6.82 3.11 -13.28
CA VAL A 118 -7.82 3.10 -12.20
C VAL A 118 -9.15 3.66 -12.68
N LYS A 119 -9.14 4.70 -13.50
CA LYS A 119 -10.38 5.34 -13.98
C LYS A 119 -11.13 4.39 -14.89
N TRP A 120 -10.44 3.81 -15.88
CA TRP A 120 -11.04 2.81 -16.76
C TRP A 120 -11.60 1.63 -15.97
N TRP A 121 -10.85 1.14 -14.98
CA TRP A 121 -11.28 0.01 -14.15
C TRP A 121 -12.54 0.32 -13.33
N LEU A 122 -12.63 1.51 -12.73
CA LEU A 122 -13.82 1.97 -12.00
C LEU A 122 -15.04 2.09 -12.92
N GLU A 123 -14.86 2.65 -14.13
CA GLU A 123 -15.94 2.74 -15.12
C GLU A 123 -16.49 1.37 -15.54
N GLN A 124 -15.62 0.35 -15.70
CA GLN A 124 -16.10 -1.00 -16.00
C GLN A 124 -16.87 -1.61 -14.83
N ARG A 125 -16.44 -1.35 -13.59
CA ARG A 125 -17.14 -1.81 -12.39
C ARG A 125 -18.53 -1.22 -12.25
N GLU A 126 -18.65 0.11 -12.39
CA GLU A 126 -19.97 0.77 -12.31
C GLU A 126 -20.93 0.25 -13.39
N LYS A 127 -20.43 -0.04 -14.60
CA LYS A 127 -21.24 -0.65 -15.66
C LYS A 127 -21.67 -2.07 -15.30
N GLY A 128 -20.78 -2.86 -14.72
CA GLY A 128 -21.09 -4.22 -14.25
C GLY A 128 -22.12 -4.24 -13.13
N GLU A 129 -22.04 -3.32 -12.17
CA GLU A 129 -22.99 -3.18 -11.07
C GLU A 129 -24.36 -2.66 -11.53
N LYS A 130 -24.44 -1.88 -12.62
CA LYS A 130 -25.72 -1.46 -13.22
C LYS A 130 -26.42 -2.55 -14.03
N LEU A 131 -25.73 -3.65 -14.33
CA LEU A 131 -26.24 -4.78 -15.10
C LEU A 131 -26.59 -6.01 -14.24
N SER A 132 -26.37 -5.93 -12.92
CA SER A 132 -26.72 -6.94 -11.91
C SER A 132 -27.94 -6.51 -11.09
#